data_AF-A0A8T1THK5-F1
#
_entry.id   AF-A0A8T1THK5-F1
#
_cell.length_a   1.000
_cell.length_b   1.000
_cell.length_c   1.000
_cell.angle_alpha   90.00
_cell.angle_beta   90.00
_cell.angle_gamma   90.00
#
_symmetry.space_group_name_H-M   'P 1'
#
loop_
_entity.id
_entity.type
_entity.pdbx_description
1 polymer ?
#
loop_
_entity_poly.entity_id
_entity_poly.type
_entity_poly.pdbx_seq_one_letter_code
_entity_poly.pdbx_strand_id
1 'polypeptide(L)'
;KNFQKCSRDLDRTIRYVPEKSKDKIISDEDVLETLLKIFKALFINDFSRQMDFFALLPEVKSKYLELLTIQFKRSKTTGYNHQSQNIFNPEEVLFNTLGFSITRDRSSLISAGTGVFVTKGFVPKGAVVSMYPGTVYQKYEPIFFQSIGNPFIFRCIDGVLIDGNDKGISKAVYRSCSKRDQFGPFQMSDITWLTPAVQNPMAIGQYVNNCSHNKAANVCYQEFDVPEYFPIELKQYLPNITYSHDIPVPLRCVVLVTLREIKQGEELFSNYYTLVN
;
A
#
# COMPACT_ATOMS: atom_id res chain seq x y z
N LYS A 1 28.87 8.77 -31.15
CA LYS A 1 28.57 9.83 -30.14
C LYS A 1 27.19 9.70 -29.49
N ASN A 2 26.16 9.11 -30.14
CA ASN A 2 24.83 8.90 -29.51
C ASN A 2 24.72 7.66 -28.61
N PHE A 3 25.54 6.61 -28.82
CA PHE A 3 25.56 5.43 -27.95
C PHE A 3 26.17 5.68 -26.56
N GLN A 4 27.10 6.63 -26.46
CA GLN A 4 27.80 6.96 -25.20
C GLN A 4 27.00 7.92 -24.30
N LYS A 5 25.94 8.53 -24.84
CA LYS A 5 24.99 9.37 -24.09
C LYS A 5 23.96 8.46 -23.39
N CYS A 6 23.35 7.53 -24.14
CA CYS A 6 22.40 6.54 -23.65
C CYS A 6 22.94 5.72 -22.44
N SER A 7 24.23 5.38 -22.44
CA SER A 7 24.87 4.65 -21.33
C SER A 7 25.11 5.48 -20.06
N ARG A 8 25.22 6.82 -20.16
CA ARG A 8 25.29 7.71 -18.99
C ARG A 8 23.91 8.15 -18.51
N ASP A 9 22.91 8.06 -19.40
CA ASP A 9 21.53 8.50 -19.15
C ASP A 9 20.75 7.49 -18.28
N LEU A 10 21.12 6.21 -18.29
CA LEU A 10 20.55 5.14 -17.45
C LEU A 10 21.06 5.15 -16.00
N ASP A 11 22.26 5.69 -15.79
CA ASP A 11 23.02 5.62 -14.52
C ASP A 11 22.37 6.43 -13.38
N ARG A 12 21.48 7.37 -13.72
CA ARG A 12 20.72 8.20 -12.75
C ARG A 12 19.32 7.67 -12.45
N THR A 13 18.85 6.70 -13.23
CA THR A 13 17.53 6.07 -13.11
C THR A 13 17.64 4.61 -12.70
N ILE A 14 18.77 4.19 -12.14
CA ILE A 14 18.96 2.85 -11.57
C ILE A 14 19.25 2.98 -10.09
N ARG A 15 18.51 2.24 -9.27
CA ARG A 15 18.80 2.08 -7.85
C ARG A 15 19.77 0.91 -7.72
N TYR A 16 20.98 1.18 -7.26
CA TYR A 16 21.95 0.13 -6.98
C TYR A 16 21.87 -0.29 -5.51
N VAL A 17 21.74 -1.60 -5.29
CA VAL A 17 21.69 -2.21 -3.96
C VAL A 17 22.87 -3.17 -3.85
N PRO A 18 23.86 -2.89 -2.96
CA PRO A 18 25.09 -3.68 -2.88
C PRO A 18 24.85 -5.14 -2.48
N GLU A 19 23.87 -5.37 -1.60
CA GLU A 19 23.50 -6.67 -1.05
C GLU A 19 22.00 -6.63 -0.71
N LYS A 20 21.29 -7.77 -0.83
CA LYS A 20 19.86 -7.87 -0.49
C LYS A 20 19.51 -7.34 0.91
N SER A 21 20.41 -7.52 1.88
CA SER A 21 20.27 -7.03 3.26
C SER A 21 20.19 -5.50 3.39
N LYS A 22 20.64 -4.76 2.36
CA LYS A 22 20.71 -3.29 2.33
C LYS A 22 19.61 -2.67 1.45
N ASP A 23 18.66 -3.47 0.94
CA ASP A 23 17.55 -2.95 0.13
C ASP A 23 16.52 -2.18 0.97
N LYS A 24 16.41 -2.48 2.26
CA LYS A 24 15.40 -1.87 3.13
C LYS A 24 15.86 -0.50 3.63
N ILE A 25 15.01 0.51 3.48
CA ILE A 25 15.25 1.87 3.99
C ILE A 25 14.90 1.98 5.46
N ILE A 26 13.84 1.26 5.87
CA ILE A 26 13.37 1.15 7.25
C ILE A 26 13.20 -0.32 7.63
N SER A 27 13.10 -0.61 8.92
CA SER A 27 12.91 -2.00 9.38
C SER A 27 11.53 -2.55 9.00
N ASP A 28 11.38 -3.87 8.97
CA ASP A 28 10.05 -4.48 8.76
C ASP A 28 9.13 -4.20 9.93
N GLU A 29 9.69 -4.05 11.13
CA GLU A 29 8.99 -3.65 12.34
C GLU A 29 8.37 -2.24 12.18
N ASP A 30 9.10 -1.28 11.62
CA ASP A 30 8.60 0.08 11.36
C ASP A 30 7.47 0.08 10.31
N VAL A 31 7.63 -0.74 9.26
CA VAL A 31 6.58 -0.94 8.25
C VAL A 31 5.33 -1.52 8.89
N LEU A 32 5.49 -2.61 9.65
CA LEU A 32 4.40 -3.29 10.34
C LEU A 32 3.68 -2.35 11.31
N GLU A 33 4.41 -1.60 12.13
CA GLU A 33 3.83 -0.64 13.07
C GLU A 33 2.99 0.40 12.34
N THR A 34 3.51 0.94 11.23
CA THR A 34 2.80 1.93 10.42
C THR A 34 1.51 1.36 9.83
N LEU A 35 1.57 0.16 9.24
CA LEU A 35 0.40 -0.51 8.67
C LEU A 35 -0.65 -0.84 9.73
N LEU A 36 -0.23 -1.38 10.88
CA LEU A 36 -1.15 -1.66 11.99
C LEU A 36 -1.80 -0.37 12.51
N LYS A 37 -1.05 0.73 12.60
CA LYS A 37 -1.57 2.01 13.08
C LYS A 37 -2.70 2.53 12.19
N ILE A 38 -2.49 2.58 10.88
CA ILE A 38 -3.50 3.07 9.94
C ILE A 38 -4.67 2.11 9.77
N PHE A 39 -4.43 0.79 9.72
CA PHE A 39 -5.52 -0.19 9.57
C PHE A 39 -6.42 -0.22 10.81
N LYS A 40 -5.86 -0.09 12.01
CA LYS A 40 -6.66 0.08 13.24
C LYS A 40 -7.49 1.36 13.18
N ALA A 41 -6.93 2.46 12.69
CA ALA A 41 -7.67 3.72 12.56
C ALA A 41 -8.84 3.60 11.56
N LEU A 42 -8.62 2.94 10.41
CA LEU A 42 -9.68 2.65 9.43
C LEU A 42 -10.77 1.74 10.01
N PHE A 43 -10.36 0.68 10.73
CA PHE A 43 -11.28 -0.25 11.38
C PHE A 43 -12.17 0.44 12.43
N ILE A 44 -11.56 1.31 13.24
CA ILE A 44 -12.27 2.11 14.24
C ILE A 44 -13.20 3.14 13.59
N ASN A 45 -12.78 3.77 12.49
CA ASN A 45 -13.61 4.75 11.79
C ASN A 45 -14.89 4.13 11.20
N ASP A 46 -14.84 2.85 10.82
CA ASP A 46 -15.98 2.10 10.27
C ASP A 46 -16.61 1.14 11.30
N PHE A 47 -16.37 1.35 12.61
CA PHE A 47 -16.72 0.41 13.69
C PHE A 47 -18.19 -0.02 13.69
N SER A 48 -19.12 0.87 13.35
CA SER A 48 -20.56 0.55 13.29
C SER A 48 -20.92 -0.44 12.17
N ARG A 49 -20.11 -0.53 11.11
CA ARG A 49 -20.28 -1.50 10.03
C ARG A 49 -19.57 -2.83 10.30
N GLN A 50 -18.70 -2.88 11.30
CA GLN A 50 -18.02 -4.09 11.75
C GLN A 50 -18.88 -4.93 12.74
N MET A 51 -20.20 -4.67 12.83
CA MET A 51 -21.07 -5.34 13.79
C MET A 51 -21.18 -6.86 13.57
N ASP A 52 -21.24 -7.30 12.31
CA ASP A 52 -21.21 -8.73 11.98
C ASP A 52 -19.87 -9.36 12.38
N PHE A 53 -18.77 -8.60 12.26
CA PHE A 53 -17.46 -9.04 12.71
C PHE A 53 -17.46 -9.28 14.21
N PHE A 54 -17.98 -8.31 14.97
CA PHE A 54 -18.03 -8.37 16.43
C PHE A 54 -18.99 -9.41 16.99
N ALA A 55 -20.06 -9.76 16.26
CA ALA A 55 -20.95 -10.84 16.64
C ALA A 55 -20.21 -12.20 16.66
N LEU A 56 -19.23 -12.38 15.78
CA LEU A 56 -18.47 -13.61 15.63
C LEU A 56 -17.16 -13.63 16.42
N LEU A 57 -16.59 -12.46 16.72
CA LEU A 57 -15.36 -12.30 17.51
C LEU A 57 -15.54 -11.24 18.61
N PRO A 58 -16.24 -11.56 19.72
CA PRO A 58 -16.55 -10.62 20.80
C PRO A 58 -15.30 -10.06 21.51
N GLU A 59 -14.21 -10.82 21.56
CA GLU A 59 -12.94 -10.42 22.17
C GLU A 59 -12.34 -9.23 21.42
N VAL A 60 -12.45 -9.25 20.08
CA VAL A 60 -12.00 -8.15 19.22
C VAL A 60 -12.83 -6.89 19.50
N LYS A 61 -14.15 -7.04 19.67
CA LYS A 61 -15.04 -5.91 20.03
C LYS A 61 -14.57 -5.21 21.30
N SER A 62 -14.31 -5.98 22.36
CA SER A 62 -13.87 -5.44 23.66
C SER A 62 -12.56 -4.66 23.55
N LYS A 63 -11.57 -5.22 22.84
CA LYS A 63 -10.27 -4.58 22.58
C LYS A 63 -10.41 -3.21 21.90
N TYR A 64 -11.23 -3.11 20.84
CA TYR A 64 -11.38 -1.85 20.11
C TYR A 64 -12.32 -0.86 20.79
N LEU A 65 -13.30 -1.33 21.57
CA LEU A 65 -14.16 -0.47 22.38
C LEU A 65 -13.37 0.25 23.49
N GLU A 66 -12.40 -0.44 24.10
CA GLU A 66 -11.48 0.16 25.07
C GLU A 66 -10.63 1.26 24.42
N LEU A 67 -10.05 1.00 23.24
CA LEU A 67 -9.28 1.98 22.48
C LEU A 67 -10.12 3.21 22.10
N LEU A 68 -11.35 3.01 21.63
CA LEU A 68 -12.32 4.07 21.35
C LEU A 68 -12.56 4.93 22.59
N THR A 69 -12.80 4.29 23.74
CA THR A 69 -13.05 4.99 25.02
C THR A 69 -11.86 5.84 25.44
N ILE A 70 -10.64 5.35 25.26
CA ILE A 70 -9.40 6.11 25.55
C ILE A 70 -9.27 7.31 24.61
N GLN A 71 -9.54 7.14 23.31
CA GLN A 71 -9.50 8.23 22.33
C GLN A 71 -10.53 9.32 22.65
N PHE A 72 -11.77 8.95 22.99
CA PHE A 72 -12.83 9.88 23.39
C PHE A 72 -12.51 10.65 24.67
N LYS A 73 -11.82 10.03 25.65
CA LYS A 73 -11.36 10.73 26.86
C LYS A 73 -10.29 11.78 26.52
N ARG A 74 -9.36 11.46 25.62
CA ARG A 74 -8.33 12.41 25.17
C ARG A 74 -8.92 13.62 24.43
N SER A 75 -9.89 13.41 23.53
CA SER A 75 -10.51 14.50 22.76
C SER A 75 -11.37 15.46 23.61
N LYS A 76 -12.02 14.97 24.67
CA LYS A 76 -12.72 15.83 25.65
C LYS A 76 -11.78 16.76 26.42
N THR A 77 -10.51 16.40 26.56
CA THR A 77 -9.51 17.19 27.29
C THR A 77 -8.94 18.33 26.44
N THR A 78 -9.04 18.23 25.11
CA THR A 78 -8.54 19.22 24.13
C THR A 78 -9.61 20.17 23.59
N GLY A 79 -10.79 20.26 24.21
CA GLY A 79 -11.78 21.32 23.95
C GLY A 79 -12.55 21.24 22.63
N TYR A 80 -12.40 20.17 21.84
CA TYR A 80 -13.19 19.97 20.63
C TYR A 80 -14.52 19.29 20.96
N ASN A 81 -15.55 20.11 21.13
CA ASN A 81 -16.95 19.66 21.15
C ASN A 81 -17.40 19.30 19.73
N HIS A 82 -17.39 18.02 19.38
CA HIS A 82 -18.23 17.53 18.28
C HIS A 82 -18.96 16.25 18.69
N GLN A 83 -20.23 16.42 19.07
CA GLN A 83 -21.25 15.39 19.11
C GLN A 83 -21.75 15.13 17.68
N SER A 84 -21.02 14.30 16.95
CA SER A 84 -21.52 13.43 15.87
C SER A 84 -20.42 12.42 15.59
N GLN A 85 -20.76 11.13 15.49
CA GLN A 85 -19.82 10.15 14.95
C GLN A 85 -19.67 10.42 13.44
N ASN A 86 -18.91 11.46 13.09
CA ASN A 86 -18.57 11.74 11.71
C ASN A 86 -17.60 10.64 11.28
N ILE A 87 -18.13 9.67 10.52
CA ILE A 87 -17.29 8.73 9.78
C ILE A 87 -16.48 9.58 8.81
N PHE A 88 -15.17 9.65 9.05
CA PHE A 88 -14.27 10.37 8.17
C PHE A 88 -14.09 9.59 6.88
N ASN A 89 -13.83 10.28 5.77
CA ASN A 89 -13.40 9.58 4.57
C ASN A 89 -12.00 8.94 4.80
N PRO A 90 -11.63 7.88 4.07
CA PRO A 90 -10.36 7.19 4.32
C PRO A 90 -9.12 8.07 4.21
N GLU A 91 -9.11 9.05 3.30
CA GLU A 91 -8.00 10.01 3.13
C GLU A 91 -7.81 10.90 4.37
N GLU A 92 -8.90 11.29 5.02
CA GLU A 92 -8.90 12.08 6.25
C GLU A 92 -8.48 11.23 7.45
N VAL A 93 -8.86 9.95 7.49
CA VAL A 93 -8.31 9.00 8.47
C VAL A 93 -6.80 8.87 8.32
N LEU A 94 -6.29 8.78 7.08
CA LEU A 94 -4.85 8.75 6.80
C LEU A 94 -4.15 10.01 7.33
N PHE A 95 -4.71 11.20 7.04
CA PHE A 95 -4.16 12.46 7.52
C PHE A 95 -4.13 12.56 9.04
N ASN A 96 -5.24 12.23 9.70
CA ASN A 96 -5.34 12.30 11.16
C ASN A 96 -4.41 11.28 11.85
N THR A 97 -4.04 10.19 11.16
CA THR A 97 -3.23 9.11 11.72
C THR A 97 -1.73 9.27 11.45
N LEU A 98 -1.36 9.66 10.23
CA LEU A 98 0.03 9.71 9.75
C LEU A 98 0.50 11.14 9.40
N GLY A 99 -0.38 12.14 9.46
CA GLY A 99 -0.04 13.55 9.20
C GLY A 99 -0.07 13.97 7.73
N PHE A 100 -0.50 13.08 6.82
CA PHE A 100 -0.62 13.38 5.39
C PHE A 100 -1.78 12.61 4.72
N SER A 101 -2.27 13.11 3.59
CA SER A 101 -3.17 12.37 2.68
C SER A 101 -2.51 12.22 1.31
N ILE A 102 -2.85 11.14 0.60
CA ILE A 102 -2.47 10.96 -0.80
C ILE A 102 -3.68 10.65 -1.67
N THR A 103 -3.65 11.07 -2.93
CA THR A 103 -4.69 10.73 -3.92
C THR A 103 -4.09 10.45 -5.29
N ARG A 104 -4.90 9.87 -6.16
CA ARG A 104 -4.63 9.73 -7.59
C ARG A 104 -5.04 11.01 -8.30
N ASP A 105 -4.19 11.54 -9.16
CA ASP A 105 -4.52 12.66 -10.05
C ASP A 105 -3.78 12.53 -11.39
N ARG A 106 -4.01 13.41 -12.34
CA ARG A 106 -3.26 13.47 -13.60
C ARG A 106 -1.79 13.76 -13.29
N SER A 107 -0.91 12.88 -13.77
CA SER A 107 0.53 13.05 -13.59
C SER A 107 1.03 14.36 -14.19
N SER A 108 2.02 14.97 -13.53
CA SER A 108 2.76 16.12 -14.07
C SER A 108 3.72 15.74 -15.19
N LEU A 109 3.96 14.43 -15.42
CA LEU A 109 4.72 13.93 -16.55
C LEU A 109 3.85 13.86 -17.82
N ILE A 110 4.43 14.27 -18.94
CA ILE A 110 3.78 14.22 -20.25
C ILE A 110 3.47 12.75 -20.59
N SER A 111 2.21 12.48 -20.91
CA SER A 111 1.72 11.16 -21.34
C SER A 111 1.89 10.01 -20.34
N ALA A 112 2.17 10.28 -19.06
CA ALA A 112 2.26 9.25 -18.01
C ALA A 112 0.89 8.84 -17.42
N GLY A 113 -0.18 9.54 -17.79
CA GLY A 113 -1.53 9.21 -17.32
C GLY A 113 -1.76 9.67 -15.87
N THR A 114 -1.94 8.70 -14.97
CA THR A 114 -2.25 8.94 -13.54
C THR A 114 -0.96 8.92 -12.72
N GLY A 115 -0.87 9.82 -11.74
CA GLY A 115 0.16 9.88 -10.72
C GLY A 115 -0.44 9.86 -9.31
N VAL A 116 0.42 9.80 -8.29
CA VAL A 116 0.02 9.88 -6.88
C VAL A 116 0.59 11.14 -6.26
N PHE A 117 -0.24 11.90 -5.55
CA PHE A 117 0.13 13.20 -4.99
C PHE A 117 -0.13 13.24 -3.50
N VAL A 118 0.74 13.94 -2.76
CA VAL A 118 0.46 14.33 -1.37
C VAL A 118 -0.51 15.51 -1.41
N THR A 119 -1.78 15.29 -1.04
CA THR A 119 -2.82 16.33 -1.15
C THR A 119 -2.98 17.17 0.10
N LYS A 120 -2.58 16.64 1.26
CA LYS A 120 -2.68 17.32 2.54
C LYS A 120 -1.49 16.94 3.41
N GLY A 121 -0.97 17.90 4.19
CA GLY A 121 0.02 17.64 5.22
C GLY A 121 1.45 17.50 4.71
N PHE A 122 2.24 16.70 5.42
CA PHE A 122 3.68 16.58 5.21
C PHE A 122 4.14 15.15 5.47
N VAL A 123 4.97 14.63 4.57
CA VAL A 123 5.52 13.27 4.70
C VAL A 123 6.99 13.37 5.07
N PRO A 124 7.43 12.89 6.25
CA PRO A 124 8.84 12.90 6.62
C PRO A 124 9.63 11.88 5.78
N LYS A 125 10.96 12.00 5.77
CA LYS A 125 11.86 10.99 5.18
C LYS A 125 11.73 9.66 5.93
N GLY A 126 11.74 8.54 5.22
CA GLY A 126 11.63 7.20 5.79
C GLY A 126 10.21 6.78 6.16
N ALA A 127 9.18 7.51 5.73
CA ALA A 127 7.79 7.16 6.00
C ALA A 127 7.25 6.21 4.93
N VAL A 128 6.43 5.23 5.36
CA VAL A 128 5.57 4.46 4.45
C VAL A 128 4.46 5.38 3.95
N VAL A 129 4.41 5.61 2.64
CA VAL A 129 3.44 6.52 2.03
C VAL A 129 2.33 5.78 1.27
N SER A 130 2.64 4.61 0.70
CA SER A 130 1.69 3.85 -0.13
C SER A 130 2.05 2.36 -0.15
N MET A 131 1.11 1.52 -0.56
CA MET A 131 1.27 0.09 -0.83
C MET A 131 1.05 -0.18 -2.31
N TYR A 132 1.87 -1.05 -2.89
CA TYR A 132 1.67 -1.57 -4.24
C TYR A 132 0.69 -2.75 -4.19
N PRO A 133 -0.55 -2.58 -4.68
CA PRO A 133 -1.56 -3.61 -4.62
C PRO A 133 -1.29 -4.70 -5.66
N GLY A 134 -1.91 -5.87 -5.52
CA GLY A 134 -1.96 -6.84 -6.59
C GLY A 134 -2.00 -8.30 -6.19
N THR A 135 -2.17 -9.16 -7.19
CA THR A 135 -2.08 -10.61 -7.02
C THR A 135 -0.61 -11.02 -6.99
N VAL A 136 -0.21 -11.76 -5.97
CA VAL A 136 1.15 -12.23 -5.70
C VAL A 136 1.34 -13.60 -6.32
N TYR A 137 2.25 -13.71 -7.27
CA TYR A 137 2.62 -14.96 -7.93
C TYR A 137 4.00 -15.40 -7.44
N GLN A 138 4.07 -16.59 -6.87
CA GLN A 138 5.31 -17.25 -6.52
C GLN A 138 6.09 -17.64 -7.77
N LYS A 139 7.38 -17.94 -7.57
CA LYS A 139 8.24 -18.40 -8.65
C LYS A 139 7.61 -19.63 -9.32
N TYR A 140 7.50 -19.59 -10.65
CA TYR A 140 6.91 -20.63 -11.50
C TYR A 140 5.38 -20.72 -11.52
N GLU A 141 4.65 -19.87 -10.80
CA GLU A 141 3.19 -19.80 -10.93
C GLU A 141 2.76 -19.20 -12.28
N PRO A 142 1.60 -19.60 -12.83
CA PRO A 142 1.16 -19.17 -14.15
C PRO A 142 0.67 -17.71 -14.16
N ILE A 143 1.49 -16.84 -14.75
CA ILE A 143 1.17 -15.40 -14.95
C ILE A 143 1.05 -15.00 -16.43
N PHE A 144 1.31 -15.91 -17.37
CA PHE A 144 1.53 -15.59 -18.79
C PHE A 144 0.48 -14.62 -19.36
N PHE A 145 -0.81 -14.97 -19.32
CA PHE A 145 -1.86 -14.13 -19.91
C PHE A 145 -2.03 -12.78 -19.21
N GLN A 146 -1.85 -12.74 -17.88
CA GLN A 146 -1.93 -11.54 -17.06
C GLN A 146 -0.74 -10.60 -17.32
N SER A 147 0.40 -11.13 -17.77
CA SER A 147 1.63 -10.37 -18.00
C SER A 147 1.73 -9.70 -19.38
N ILE A 148 0.96 -10.14 -20.38
CA ILE A 148 1.07 -9.63 -21.76
C ILE A 148 0.69 -8.14 -21.80
N GLY A 149 1.68 -7.29 -22.10
CA GLY A 149 1.49 -5.85 -22.21
C GLY A 149 1.07 -5.17 -20.91
N ASN A 150 1.30 -5.82 -19.76
CA ASN A 150 0.91 -5.31 -18.45
C ASN A 150 2.07 -4.54 -17.80
N PRO A 151 2.02 -3.19 -17.74
CA PRO A 151 3.07 -2.39 -17.13
C PRO A 151 3.03 -2.42 -15.60
N PHE A 152 1.98 -3.00 -14.99
CA PHE A 152 1.78 -3.08 -13.55
C PHE A 152 2.27 -4.39 -12.93
N ILE A 153 3.05 -5.19 -13.67
CA ILE A 153 3.78 -6.33 -13.10
C ILE A 153 5.01 -5.81 -12.37
N PHE A 154 4.98 -5.86 -11.04
CA PHE A 154 6.14 -5.62 -10.20
C PHE A 154 6.91 -6.93 -9.98
N ARG A 155 8.24 -6.89 -10.09
CA ARG A 155 9.10 -8.04 -9.84
C ARG A 155 9.96 -7.80 -8.61
N CYS A 156 9.73 -8.60 -7.58
CA CYS A 156 10.55 -8.65 -6.38
C CYS A 156 11.94 -9.24 -6.67
N ILE A 157 12.90 -8.97 -5.79
CA ILE A 157 14.31 -9.36 -5.88
C ILE A 157 14.48 -10.89 -5.92
N ASP A 158 13.61 -11.63 -5.25
CA ASP A 158 13.59 -13.10 -5.23
C ASP A 158 12.86 -13.73 -6.43
N GLY A 159 12.26 -12.91 -7.30
CA GLY A 159 11.51 -13.33 -8.47
C GLY A 159 10.01 -13.54 -8.24
N VAL A 160 9.50 -13.24 -7.03
CA VAL A 160 8.05 -13.11 -6.81
C VAL A 160 7.52 -11.96 -7.67
N LEU A 161 6.34 -12.16 -8.26
CA LEU A 161 5.69 -11.16 -9.10
C LEU A 161 4.43 -10.64 -8.42
N ILE A 162 4.15 -9.35 -8.54
CA ILE A 162 2.90 -8.73 -8.07
C ILE A 162 2.21 -8.07 -9.25
N ASP A 163 1.01 -8.53 -9.58
CA ASP A 163 0.16 -7.98 -10.63
C ASP A 163 -0.80 -6.93 -10.07
N GLY A 164 -0.41 -5.66 -10.21
CA GLY A 164 -1.18 -4.51 -9.73
C GLY A 164 -2.17 -3.93 -10.74
N ASN A 165 -2.47 -4.64 -11.84
CA ASN A 165 -3.39 -4.14 -12.86
C ASN A 165 -4.84 -4.25 -12.41
N ASP A 166 -5.53 -3.11 -12.33
CA ASP A 166 -6.90 -2.99 -11.83
C ASP A 166 -7.99 -3.30 -12.88
N LYS A 167 -7.57 -3.76 -14.06
CA LYS A 167 -8.42 -4.01 -15.24
C LYS A 167 -8.31 -5.44 -15.78
N GLY A 168 -9.24 -5.79 -16.65
CA GLY A 168 -9.19 -7.01 -17.45
C GLY A 168 -9.06 -8.30 -16.65
N ILE A 169 -8.18 -9.19 -17.13
CA ILE A 169 -7.94 -10.51 -16.53
C ILE A 169 -7.31 -10.38 -15.14
N SER A 170 -6.36 -9.48 -14.94
CA SER A 170 -5.71 -9.21 -13.64
C SER A 170 -6.73 -8.91 -12.54
N LYS A 171 -7.68 -8.01 -12.84
CA LYS A 171 -8.82 -7.70 -11.95
C LYS A 171 -9.65 -8.94 -11.63
N ALA A 172 -9.96 -9.75 -12.65
CA ALA A 172 -10.78 -10.96 -12.48
C ALA A 172 -10.07 -11.99 -11.60
N VAL A 173 -8.76 -12.20 -11.80
CA VAL A 173 -7.94 -13.09 -11.00
C VAL A 173 -7.90 -12.62 -9.54
N TYR A 174 -7.59 -11.36 -9.27
CA TYR A 174 -7.56 -10.84 -7.91
C TYR A 174 -8.90 -11.06 -7.18
N ARG A 175 -10.02 -10.76 -7.85
CA ARG A 175 -11.37 -10.99 -7.31
C ARG A 175 -11.64 -12.47 -7.02
N SER A 176 -11.16 -13.36 -7.88
CA SER A 176 -11.30 -14.80 -7.71
C SER A 176 -10.53 -15.27 -6.48
N CYS A 177 -9.26 -14.91 -6.36
CA CYS A 177 -8.43 -15.21 -5.20
C CYS A 177 -9.06 -14.65 -3.91
N SER A 178 -9.56 -13.40 -3.95
CA SER A 178 -10.17 -12.73 -2.78
C SER A 178 -11.39 -13.47 -2.25
N LYS A 179 -12.21 -14.04 -3.15
CA LYS A 179 -13.36 -14.87 -2.76
C LYS A 179 -12.94 -16.25 -2.25
N ARG A 180 -11.90 -16.85 -2.86
CA ARG A 180 -11.37 -18.15 -2.42
C ARG A 180 -10.83 -18.06 -0.99
N ASP A 181 -10.11 -16.99 -0.68
CA ASP A 181 -9.41 -16.82 0.60
C ASP A 181 -10.30 -16.14 1.67
N GLN A 182 -11.58 -15.95 1.37
CA GLN A 182 -12.54 -15.42 2.33
C GLN A 182 -12.73 -16.40 3.48
N PHE A 183 -12.71 -15.90 4.72
CA PHE A 183 -12.94 -16.74 5.90
C PHE A 183 -14.35 -16.49 6.42
N GLY A 184 -15.32 -17.30 6.00
CA GLY A 184 -16.73 -17.06 6.33
C GLY A 184 -17.18 -15.66 5.88
N PRO A 185 -17.72 -14.80 6.77
CA PRO A 185 -18.09 -13.43 6.39
C PRO A 185 -16.89 -12.47 6.36
N PHE A 186 -15.71 -12.90 6.81
CA PHE A 186 -14.55 -12.02 6.96
C PHE A 186 -13.76 -11.90 5.67
N GLN A 187 -13.59 -10.67 5.22
CA GLN A 187 -12.76 -10.32 4.08
C GLN A 187 -11.27 -10.33 4.48
N MET A 188 -10.45 -11.05 3.72
CA MET A 188 -9.01 -11.25 4.02
C MET A 188 -8.06 -10.42 3.15
N SER A 189 -8.60 -9.55 2.32
CA SER A 189 -7.84 -8.67 1.41
C SER A 189 -8.69 -7.47 1.02
N ASP A 190 -8.09 -6.30 0.81
CA ASP A 190 -8.78 -5.14 0.27
C ASP A 190 -9.09 -5.34 -1.21
N ILE A 191 -10.37 -5.33 -1.60
CA ILE A 191 -10.81 -5.41 -3.01
C ILE A 191 -11.12 -4.03 -3.60
N THR A 192 -11.18 -3.01 -2.76
CA THR A 192 -11.70 -1.69 -3.10
C THR A 192 -10.71 -0.89 -3.95
N TRP A 193 -9.42 -1.23 -3.93
CA TRP A 193 -8.39 -0.68 -4.82
C TRP A 193 -8.70 -0.94 -6.31
N LEU A 194 -9.51 -1.95 -6.62
CA LEU A 194 -10.03 -2.22 -7.97
C LEU A 194 -11.19 -1.28 -8.37
N THR A 195 -11.51 -0.29 -7.53
CA THR A 195 -12.62 0.64 -7.71
C THR A 195 -12.16 2.09 -7.49
N PRO A 196 -12.98 3.09 -7.90
CA PRO A 196 -12.68 4.49 -7.60
C PRO A 196 -12.69 4.81 -6.09
N ALA A 197 -13.53 4.12 -5.31
CA ALA A 197 -13.70 4.38 -3.88
C ALA A 197 -12.88 3.38 -3.04
N VAL A 198 -11.66 3.78 -2.69
CA VAL A 198 -10.73 2.95 -1.92
C VAL A 198 -10.98 3.05 -0.41
N GLN A 199 -10.98 1.91 0.29
CA GLN A 199 -11.06 1.84 1.75
C GLN A 199 -9.68 1.98 2.39
N ASN A 200 -8.65 1.32 1.85
CA ASN A 200 -7.27 1.62 2.20
C ASN A 200 -6.74 2.72 1.27
N PRO A 201 -6.56 3.97 1.74
CA PRO A 201 -6.08 5.08 0.91
C PRO A 201 -4.63 4.89 0.46
N MET A 202 -3.87 3.99 1.09
CA MET A 202 -2.51 3.67 0.68
C MET A 202 -2.45 2.73 -0.53
N ALA A 203 -3.52 2.03 -0.88
CA ALA A 203 -3.56 0.99 -1.93
C ALA A 203 -3.61 1.55 -3.36
N ILE A 204 -2.72 2.50 -3.67
CA ILE A 204 -2.63 3.20 -4.96
C ILE A 204 -1.19 3.25 -5.52
N GLY A 205 -0.27 2.46 -4.95
CA GLY A 205 1.15 2.48 -5.27
C GLY A 205 1.50 2.09 -6.71
N GLN A 206 0.61 1.38 -7.40
CA GLN A 206 0.75 1.03 -8.82
C GLN A 206 0.68 2.24 -9.76
N TYR A 207 0.16 3.38 -9.29
CA TYR A 207 0.10 4.63 -10.07
C TYR A 207 1.27 5.58 -9.76
N VAL A 208 2.22 5.19 -8.91
CA VAL A 208 3.43 5.98 -8.68
C VAL A 208 4.33 5.83 -9.90
N ASN A 209 4.54 6.94 -10.62
CA ASN A 209 5.31 6.94 -11.86
C ASN A 209 6.80 6.80 -11.64
N ASN A 210 7.51 6.37 -12.69
CA ASN A 210 8.97 6.37 -12.69
C ASN A 210 9.49 7.80 -12.67
N CYS A 211 10.63 7.99 -12.03
CA CYS A 211 11.39 9.22 -12.11
C CYS A 211 11.83 9.52 -13.55
N SER A 212 12.11 10.79 -13.80
CA SER A 212 12.65 11.28 -15.07
C SER A 212 13.80 12.25 -14.78
N HIS A 213 14.49 12.71 -15.82
CA HIS A 213 15.58 13.67 -15.69
C HIS A 213 15.20 14.94 -14.90
N ASN A 214 13.94 15.37 -15.03
CA ASN A 214 13.44 16.60 -14.39
C ASN A 214 12.64 16.32 -13.10
N LYS A 215 12.36 15.05 -12.79
CA LYS A 215 11.56 14.62 -11.64
C LYS A 215 12.29 13.48 -10.95
N ALA A 216 13.11 13.81 -9.96
CA ALA A 216 13.87 12.84 -9.20
C ALA A 216 12.94 11.93 -8.38
N ALA A 217 13.36 10.67 -8.20
CA ALA A 217 12.66 9.76 -7.29
C ALA A 217 12.66 10.33 -5.87
N ASN A 218 11.49 10.35 -5.25
CA ASN A 218 11.28 10.76 -3.85
C ASN A 218 10.71 9.63 -2.99
N VAL A 219 10.40 8.49 -3.60
CA VAL A 219 10.04 7.24 -2.93
C VAL A 219 10.80 6.05 -3.53
N CYS A 220 10.89 4.95 -2.80
CA CYS A 220 11.39 3.68 -3.31
C CYS A 220 10.49 2.53 -2.89
N TYR A 221 10.48 1.47 -3.68
CA TYR A 221 9.83 0.21 -3.30
C TYR A 221 10.65 -0.50 -2.23
N GLN A 222 9.97 -1.07 -1.26
CA GLN A 222 10.54 -1.94 -0.22
C GLN A 222 9.63 -3.15 -0.05
N GLU A 223 10.23 -4.34 -0.12
CA GLU A 223 9.54 -5.61 0.09
C GLU A 223 9.29 -5.86 1.57
N PHE A 224 8.09 -6.33 1.89
CA PHE A 224 7.64 -6.63 3.24
C PHE A 224 6.83 -7.92 3.24
N ASP A 225 7.21 -8.88 4.08
CA ASP A 225 6.46 -10.11 4.28
C ASP A 225 5.53 -9.95 5.48
N VAL A 226 4.23 -10.15 5.26
CA VAL A 226 3.23 -10.02 6.33
C VAL A 226 3.45 -11.14 7.36
N PRO A 227 3.65 -10.82 8.64
CA PRO A 227 3.88 -11.84 9.66
C PRO A 227 2.62 -12.69 9.92
N GLU A 228 2.83 -13.93 10.34
CA GLU A 228 1.73 -14.86 10.67
C GLU A 228 0.80 -14.31 11.76
N TYR A 229 1.36 -13.58 12.72
CA TYR A 229 0.63 -12.95 13.83
C TYR A 229 -0.13 -11.67 13.44
N PHE A 230 -0.23 -11.33 12.14
CA PHE A 230 -0.97 -10.17 11.68
C PHE A 230 -2.47 -10.28 12.05
N PRO A 231 -3.08 -9.26 12.71
CA PRO A 231 -4.44 -9.36 13.21
C PRO A 231 -5.45 -9.63 12.09
N ILE A 232 -6.26 -10.67 12.28
CA ILE A 232 -7.22 -11.16 11.28
C ILE A 232 -8.22 -10.07 10.86
N GLU A 233 -8.66 -9.23 11.81
CA GLU A 233 -9.60 -8.13 11.57
C GLU A 233 -9.02 -7.04 10.65
N LEU A 234 -7.70 -6.92 10.58
CA LEU A 234 -7.02 -5.91 9.79
C LEU A 234 -6.59 -6.42 8.41
N LYS A 235 -6.66 -7.73 8.16
CA LYS A 235 -6.32 -8.31 6.84
C LYS A 235 -7.21 -7.77 5.72
N GLN A 236 -8.43 -7.32 6.04
CA GLN A 236 -9.35 -6.65 5.10
C GLN A 236 -8.77 -5.40 4.41
N TYR A 237 -7.68 -4.82 4.95
CA TYR A 237 -7.01 -3.65 4.37
C TYR A 237 -5.72 -3.97 3.61
N LEU A 238 -5.27 -5.23 3.60
CA LEU A 238 -4.10 -5.66 2.82
C LEU A 238 -4.48 -5.73 1.34
N PRO A 239 -3.86 -4.94 0.45
CA PRO A 239 -4.25 -4.90 -0.95
C PRO A 239 -3.54 -5.95 -1.81
N ASN A 240 -3.03 -7.00 -1.17
CA ASN A 240 -2.28 -8.09 -1.79
C ASN A 240 -2.95 -9.42 -1.46
N ILE A 241 -2.86 -10.37 -2.39
CA ILE A 241 -3.39 -11.72 -2.21
C ILE A 241 -2.55 -12.74 -2.97
N THR A 242 -2.39 -13.95 -2.43
CA THR A 242 -1.62 -15.01 -3.10
C THR A 242 -2.41 -15.62 -4.26
N TYR A 243 -1.72 -15.90 -5.36
CA TYR A 243 -2.32 -16.56 -6.51
C TYR A 243 -2.67 -18.01 -6.20
N SER A 244 -1.75 -18.81 -5.66
CA SER A 244 -2.04 -20.16 -5.13
C SER A 244 -2.13 -20.17 -3.60
N HIS A 245 -2.74 -21.24 -3.06
CA HIS A 245 -2.74 -21.59 -1.64
C HIS A 245 -1.85 -22.81 -1.34
N ASP A 246 -1.21 -23.39 -2.36
CA ASP A 246 -0.50 -24.68 -2.23
C ASP A 246 0.78 -24.58 -1.40
N ILE A 247 1.38 -23.39 -1.29
CA ILE A 247 2.63 -23.17 -0.58
C ILE A 247 2.37 -22.23 0.61
N PRO A 248 2.61 -22.68 1.85
CA PRO A 248 2.45 -21.84 3.03
C PRO A 248 3.64 -20.88 3.13
N VAL A 249 3.56 -19.78 2.37
CA VAL A 249 4.50 -18.67 2.43
C VAL A 249 3.82 -17.44 3.01
N PRO A 250 4.57 -16.59 3.74
CA PRO A 250 4.08 -15.27 4.12
C PRO A 250 3.57 -14.50 2.90
N LEU A 251 2.51 -13.71 3.09
CA LEU A 251 2.01 -12.84 2.03
C LEU A 251 3.05 -11.74 1.75
N ARG A 252 3.62 -11.73 0.55
CA ARG A 252 4.50 -10.66 0.08
C ARG A 252 3.68 -9.40 -0.23
N CYS A 253 4.07 -8.30 0.39
CA CYS A 253 3.64 -6.95 0.06
C CYS A 253 4.84 -6.13 -0.42
N VAL A 254 4.54 -5.03 -1.11
CA VAL A 254 5.53 -4.00 -1.45
C VAL A 254 4.97 -2.66 -0.98
N VAL A 255 5.74 -1.96 -0.16
CA VAL A 255 5.43 -0.60 0.30
C VAL A 255 6.31 0.40 -0.43
N LEU A 256 5.84 1.65 -0.50
CA LEU A 256 6.64 2.78 -0.96
C LEU A 256 7.08 3.59 0.25
N VAL A 257 8.40 3.77 0.38
CA VAL A 257 9.03 4.51 1.48
C VAL A 257 9.66 5.79 0.95
N THR A 258 9.46 6.91 1.64
CA THR A 258 10.00 8.21 1.21
C THR A 258 11.52 8.29 1.38
N LEU A 259 12.20 8.79 0.35
CA LEU A 259 13.66 8.99 0.33
C LEU A 259 14.09 10.34 0.92
N ARG A 260 13.14 11.27 0.98
CA ARG A 260 13.27 12.63 1.53
C ARG A 260 11.92 13.08 2.07
N GLU A 261 11.91 14.24 2.69
CA GLU A 261 10.69 14.95 3.04
C GLU A 261 9.89 15.30 1.77
N ILE A 262 8.57 15.17 1.83
CA ILE A 262 7.63 15.48 0.74
C ILE A 262 6.55 16.42 1.25
N LYS A 263 6.37 17.54 0.54
CA LYS A 263 5.39 18.58 0.88
C LYS A 263 4.06 18.33 0.17
N GLN A 264 3.00 18.91 0.71
CA GLN A 264 1.71 19.01 0.04
C GLN A 264 1.86 19.57 -1.38
N GLY A 265 1.15 18.97 -2.32
CA GLY A 265 1.15 19.26 -3.75
C GLY A 265 2.23 18.52 -4.55
N GLU A 266 3.19 17.86 -3.91
CA GLU A 266 4.20 17.09 -4.63
C GLU A 266 3.66 15.73 -5.13
N GLU A 267 4.06 15.37 -6.35
CA GLU A 267 3.84 14.05 -6.93
C GLU A 267 4.92 13.06 -6.45
N LEU A 268 4.52 11.82 -6.22
CA LEU A 268 5.41 10.71 -5.90
C LEU A 268 6.01 10.13 -7.18
N PHE A 269 7.32 9.96 -7.16
CA PHE A 269 8.10 9.31 -8.20
C PHE A 269 9.02 8.26 -7.60
N SER A 270 9.00 7.06 -8.16
CA SER A 270 9.87 5.95 -7.78
C SER A 270 10.96 5.72 -8.81
N ASN A 271 11.83 4.77 -8.54
CA ASN A 271 12.73 4.22 -9.54
C ASN A 271 12.30 2.78 -9.85
N TYR A 272 11.98 2.49 -11.10
CA TYR A 272 11.50 1.16 -11.54
C TYR A 272 12.63 0.13 -11.71
N TYR A 273 13.88 0.57 -11.75
CA TYR A 273 15.03 -0.29 -12.03
C TYR A 273 15.91 -0.40 -10.79
N THR A 274 15.71 -1.46 -10.00
CA THR A 274 16.63 -1.82 -8.92
C THR A 274 17.59 -2.91 -9.42
N LEU A 275 18.88 -2.62 -9.42
CA LEU A 275 19.95 -3.60 -9.62
C LEU A 275 20.45 -4.05 -8.24
N VAL A 276 20.44 -5.36 -8.01
CA VAL A 276 20.99 -6.00 -6.81
C VAL A 276 22.19 -6.84 -7.23
N ASN A 277 23.31 -6.67 -6.56
CA ASN A 277 24.53 -7.47 -6.77
C ASN A 277 24.54 -8.78 -5.99
#